data_AF-F4XA66-F1
#
_entry.id   AF-F4XA66-F1
#
_cell.length_a   1.000
_cell.length_b   1.000
_cell.length_c   1.000
_cell.angle_alpha   90.00
_cell.angle_beta   90.00
_cell.angle_gamma   90.00
#
_symmetry.space_group_name_H-M   'P 1'
#
loop_
_entity.id
_entity.type
_entity.pdbx_description
1 polymer ?
#
loop_
_entity_poly.entity_id
_entity_poly.type
_entity_poly.pdbx_seq_one_letter_code
_entity_poly.pdbx_strand_id
1 'polypeptide(L)'
;MSHRETWMKNFVSQCVASITDPTYRRRLEGELADHLEELAANLEQSGLRPDEARERAVEEMGDPKELREAYRQAWLRHSQSLRSVLQTMTAGWCWMAGGYVLTMFLMGLAGFRYDSGAYPIQGHPGRLFVYGGLLFLIPFFTGALRLSRGFPPSRHRVKLVTAGLLAGWLAEKGAVMVLSGWIYGIPLWRCSELLARVHGGGDPTAPWFTPVYILGTLAGSLLLGIVFGQKKTAVEVPRL
;
A
#
# COMPACT_ATOMS: atom_id res chain seq x y z
N MET A 1 24.13 23.86 6.88
CA MET A 1 23.54 22.68 7.56
C MET A 1 23.58 22.97 9.05
N SER A 2 22.44 23.32 9.66
CA SER A 2 22.37 23.74 11.06
C SER A 2 22.72 22.59 12.00
N HIS A 3 23.68 22.82 12.89
CA HIS A 3 24.00 21.96 14.02
C HIS A 3 22.82 22.03 15.02
N ARG A 4 21.73 21.30 14.75
CA ARG A 4 20.70 21.07 15.79
C ARG A 4 21.39 20.48 17.01
N GLU A 5 21.31 21.19 18.12
CA GLU A 5 21.98 20.89 19.38
C GLU A 5 21.54 19.51 19.91
N THR A 6 22.46 18.80 20.55
CA THR A 6 22.28 17.39 20.97
C THR A 6 21.08 17.21 21.90
N TRP A 7 20.75 18.22 22.72
CA TRP A 7 19.62 18.16 23.66
C TRP A 7 18.26 18.10 22.94
N MET A 8 18.05 18.92 21.89
CA MET A 8 16.82 18.88 21.08
C MET A 8 16.67 17.53 20.36
N LYS A 9 17.76 17.02 19.78
CA LYS A 9 17.73 15.72 19.08
C LYS A 9 17.32 14.59 20.02
N ASN A 10 17.80 14.60 21.25
CA ASN A 10 17.45 13.58 22.23
C ASN A 10 15.97 13.65 22.61
N PHE A 11 15.42 14.83 22.89
CA PHE A 11 14.01 14.99 23.22
C PHE A 11 13.09 14.65 22.04
N VAL A 12 13.34 15.26 20.87
CA VAL A 12 12.53 15.07 19.66
C VAL A 12 12.53 13.61 19.22
N SER A 13 13.70 12.94 19.23
CA SER A 13 13.79 11.53 18.86
C SER A 13 12.97 10.62 19.79
N GLN A 14 12.87 10.97 21.07
CA GLN A 14 11.99 10.28 22.01
C GLN A 14 10.53 10.54 21.67
N CYS A 15 10.10 11.76 21.37
CA CYS A 15 8.70 12.05 21.04
C CYS A 15 8.20 11.30 19.80
N VAL A 16 9.07 11.09 18.79
CA VAL A 16 8.66 10.49 17.50
C VAL A 16 8.95 8.99 17.36
N ALA A 17 9.58 8.35 18.35
CA ALA A 17 10.09 6.99 18.23
C ALA A 17 9.05 5.92 17.83
N SER A 18 7.77 6.13 18.17
CA SER A 18 6.67 5.20 17.86
C SER A 18 6.04 5.41 16.48
N ILE A 19 6.39 6.49 15.78
CA ILE A 19 5.82 6.85 14.48
C ILE A 19 6.57 6.12 13.37
N THR A 20 5.85 5.28 12.61
CA THR A 20 6.45 4.43 11.56
C THR A 20 6.52 5.13 10.20
N ASP A 21 5.71 6.17 9.97
CA ASP A 21 5.73 6.92 8.71
C ASP A 21 6.90 7.92 8.70
N PRO A 22 7.89 7.77 7.80
CA PRO A 22 9.06 8.63 7.75
C PRO A 22 8.75 10.07 7.36
N THR A 23 7.69 10.31 6.58
CA THR A 23 7.33 11.67 6.12
C THR A 23 6.67 12.43 7.25
N TYR A 24 5.69 11.80 7.91
CA TYR A 24 5.04 12.38 9.09
C TYR A 24 6.04 12.59 10.23
N ARG A 25 6.93 11.62 10.46
CA ARG A 25 8.01 11.73 11.42
C ARG A 25 8.91 12.95 11.17
N ARG A 26 9.42 13.13 9.95
CA ARG A 26 10.28 14.28 9.62
C ARG A 26 9.59 15.62 9.83
N ARG A 27 8.30 15.70 9.46
CA ARG A 27 7.51 16.91 9.68
C ARG A 27 7.40 17.22 11.17
N LEU A 28 7.07 16.21 11.98
CA LEU A 28 6.95 16.37 13.43
C LEU A 28 8.30 16.68 14.10
N GLU A 29 9.39 16.08 13.62
CA GLU A 29 10.76 16.41 14.04
C GLU A 29 11.13 17.86 13.69
N GLY A 30 10.55 18.42 12.63
CA GLY A 30 10.63 19.84 12.30
C GLY A 30 9.87 20.67 13.33
N GLU A 31 8.55 20.47 13.40
CA GLU A 31 7.65 21.24 14.26
C GLU A 31 8.08 21.24 15.74
N LEU A 32 8.49 20.09 16.30
CA LEU A 32 8.95 20.00 17.69
C LEU A 32 10.29 20.71 17.93
N ALA A 33 11.20 20.66 16.95
CA ALA A 33 12.48 21.34 17.08
C ALA A 33 12.30 22.85 16.98
N ASP A 34 11.48 23.31 16.03
CA ASP A 34 11.23 24.73 15.82
C ASP A 34 10.53 25.33 17.07
N HIS A 35 9.59 24.61 17.68
CA HIS A 35 8.93 25.05 18.91
C HIS A 35 9.86 25.09 20.12
N LEU A 36 10.75 24.10 20.27
CA LEU A 36 11.76 24.11 21.34
C LEU A 36 12.75 25.26 21.19
N GLU A 37 13.15 25.58 19.96
CA GLU A 37 14.06 26.69 19.66
C GLU A 37 13.39 28.04 19.96
N GLU A 38 12.12 28.20 19.57
CA GLU A 38 11.32 29.39 19.89
C GLU A 38 11.16 29.57 21.41
N LEU A 39 10.86 28.49 22.13
CA LEU A 39 10.63 28.54 23.58
C LEU A 39 11.91 28.85 24.36
N ALA A 40 13.05 28.24 23.97
CA ALA A 40 14.35 28.58 24.53
C ALA A 40 14.73 30.05 24.24
N ALA A 41 14.51 30.55 23.02
CA ALA A 41 14.78 31.94 22.67
C ALA A 41 13.93 32.93 23.48
N ASN A 42 12.65 32.62 23.71
CA ASN A 42 11.77 33.44 24.54
C ASN A 42 12.24 33.47 26.01
N LEU A 43 12.71 32.34 26.54
CA LEU A 43 13.25 32.24 27.89
C LEU A 43 14.58 33.01 28.03
N GLU A 44 15.47 32.94 27.05
CA GLU A 44 16.68 33.76 27.00
C GLU A 44 16.36 35.26 26.96
N GLN A 45 15.37 35.67 26.17
CA GLN A 45 14.90 37.07 26.12
C GLN A 45 14.32 37.54 27.45
N SER A 46 13.72 36.64 28.23
CA SER A 46 13.24 36.93 29.60
C SER A 46 14.35 37.00 30.66
N GLY A 47 15.61 36.82 30.26
CA GLY A 47 16.79 37.03 31.10
C GLY A 47 17.43 35.76 31.66
N LEU A 48 16.97 34.57 31.25
CA LEU A 48 17.60 33.31 31.62
C LEU A 48 18.91 33.11 30.86
N ARG A 49 19.85 32.41 31.50
CA ARG A 49 21.07 31.98 30.80
C ARG A 49 20.71 30.90 29.77
N PRO A 50 21.46 30.79 28.66
CA PRO A 50 21.16 29.84 27.59
C PRO A 50 20.94 28.40 28.08
N ASP A 51 21.77 27.90 29.00
CA ASP A 51 21.65 26.53 29.50
C ASP A 51 20.41 26.33 30.38
N GLU A 52 20.05 27.31 31.21
CA GLU A 52 18.84 27.29 32.05
C GLU A 52 17.56 27.44 31.20
N ALA A 53 17.61 28.27 30.15
CA ALA A 53 16.52 28.43 29.20
C ALA A 53 16.22 27.12 28.45
N ARG A 54 17.25 26.36 28.08
CA ARG A 54 17.10 25.06 27.41
C ARG A 54 16.50 24.00 28.32
N GLU A 55 16.99 23.90 29.56
CA GLU A 55 16.45 22.95 30.54
C GLU A 55 14.99 23.27 30.84
N ARG A 56 14.69 24.55 31.07
CA ARG A 56 13.33 25.01 31.31
C ARG A 56 12.41 24.82 30.10
N ALA A 57 12.95 24.93 28.88
CA ALA A 57 12.18 24.67 27.67
C ALA A 57 11.76 23.21 27.52
N VAL A 58 12.63 22.28 27.91
CA VAL A 58 12.28 20.86 27.95
C VAL A 58 11.26 20.56 29.05
N GLU A 59 11.38 21.20 30.22
CA GLU A 59 10.40 21.06 31.30
C GLU A 59 9.00 21.57 30.89
N GLU A 60 8.91 22.73 30.23
CA GLU A 60 7.64 23.30 29.77
C GLU A 60 6.97 22.45 28.68
N MET A 61 7.76 21.78 27.84
CA MET A 61 7.23 20.80 26.88
C MET A 61 6.59 19.58 27.54
N GLY A 62 6.93 19.28 28.80
CA GLY A 62 6.37 18.16 29.56
C GLY A 62 6.96 16.79 29.21
N ASP A 63 6.25 15.72 29.57
CA ASP A 63 6.76 14.35 29.41
C ASP A 63 6.81 13.93 27.92
N PRO A 64 8.01 13.57 27.38
CA PRO A 64 8.15 13.02 26.03
C PRO A 64 7.24 11.83 25.74
N LYS A 65 6.87 11.02 26.75
CA LYS A 65 6.01 9.85 26.58
C LYS A 65 4.56 10.24 26.35
N GLU A 66 4.05 11.25 27.06
CA GLU A 66 2.69 11.74 26.88
C GLU A 66 2.52 12.39 25.51
N LEU A 67 3.48 13.24 25.12
CA LEU A 67 3.54 13.82 23.78
C LEU A 67 3.59 12.74 22.71
N ARG A 68 4.44 11.71 22.88
CA ARG A 68 4.52 10.58 21.95
C ARG A 68 3.17 9.91 21.74
N GLU A 69 2.43 9.65 22.82
CA GLU A 69 1.13 8.97 22.72
C GLU A 69 0.08 9.90 22.09
N ALA A 70 0.08 11.19 22.43
CA ALA A 70 -0.81 12.19 21.81
C ALA A 70 -0.58 12.28 20.29
N TYR A 71 0.67 12.40 19.85
CA TYR A 71 1.02 12.43 18.42
C TYR A 71 0.73 11.10 17.73
N ARG A 72 0.97 9.97 18.40
CA ARG A 72 0.59 8.66 17.87
C ARG A 72 -0.92 8.55 17.66
N GLN A 73 -1.73 9.01 18.60
CA GLN A 73 -3.19 9.00 18.46
C GLN A 73 -3.66 9.95 17.36
N ALA A 74 -3.07 11.14 17.25
CA ALA A 74 -3.36 12.08 16.17
C ALA A 74 -3.02 11.48 14.79
N TRP A 75 -1.85 10.84 14.67
CA TRP A 75 -1.45 10.12 13.47
C TRP A 75 -2.40 8.97 13.14
N LEU A 76 -2.82 8.16 14.13
CA LEU A 76 -3.77 7.08 13.91
C LEU A 76 -5.13 7.61 13.42
N ARG A 77 -5.65 8.70 14.01
CA ARG A 77 -6.91 9.33 13.56
C ARG A 77 -6.78 9.86 12.12
N HIS A 78 -5.67 10.52 11.80
CA HIS A 78 -5.44 11.06 10.47
C HIS A 78 -5.26 9.95 9.41
N SER A 79 -4.47 8.93 9.73
CA SER A 79 -4.18 7.80 8.84
C SER A 79 -5.40 6.89 8.62
N GLN A 80 -6.33 6.83 9.57
CA GLN A 80 -7.61 6.13 9.45
C GLN A 80 -8.71 6.96 8.77
N SER A 81 -8.45 8.21 8.39
CA SER A 81 -9.41 9.00 7.64
C SER A 81 -9.75 8.33 6.31
N LEU A 82 -11.01 8.43 5.88
CA LEU A 82 -11.49 7.83 4.63
C LEU A 82 -10.66 8.29 3.41
N ARG A 83 -10.22 9.56 3.40
CA ARG A 83 -9.34 10.10 2.37
C ARG A 83 -7.98 9.40 2.34
N SER A 84 -7.33 9.22 3.50
CA SER A 84 -6.05 8.51 3.61
C SER A 84 -6.15 7.05 3.17
N VAL A 85 -7.24 6.37 3.57
CA VAL A 85 -7.53 5.00 3.15
C VAL A 85 -7.69 4.93 1.63
N LEU A 86 -8.51 5.81 1.04
CA LEU A 86 -8.71 5.86 -0.41
C LEU A 86 -7.42 6.17 -1.16
N GLN A 87 -6.61 7.11 -0.69
CA GLN A 87 -5.30 7.42 -1.28
C GLN A 87 -4.34 6.23 -1.23
N THR A 88 -4.38 5.47 -0.14
CA THR A 88 -3.57 4.25 -0.01
C THR A 88 -4.07 3.16 -0.97
N MET A 89 -5.40 3.01 -1.09
CA MET A 89 -6.02 2.08 -2.04
C MET A 89 -5.67 2.42 -3.48
N THR A 90 -5.84 3.67 -3.90
CA THR A 90 -5.52 4.12 -5.26
C THR A 90 -4.05 3.94 -5.58
N ALA A 91 -3.14 4.26 -4.65
CA ALA A 91 -1.72 3.96 -4.83
C ALA A 91 -1.49 2.45 -5.01
N GLY A 92 -2.12 1.59 -4.21
CA GLY A 92 -2.06 0.14 -4.38
C GLY A 92 -2.51 -0.32 -5.76
N TRP A 93 -3.64 0.20 -6.26
CA TRP A 93 -4.16 -0.13 -7.58
C TRP A 93 -3.29 0.39 -8.73
N CYS A 94 -2.68 1.57 -8.60
CA CYS A 94 -1.71 2.06 -9.58
C CYS A 94 -0.50 1.12 -9.70
N TRP A 95 -0.02 0.59 -8.58
CA TRP A 95 1.07 -0.40 -8.58
C TRP A 95 0.65 -1.73 -9.21
N MET A 96 -0.58 -2.19 -8.97
CA MET A 96 -1.14 -3.37 -9.65
C MET A 96 -1.21 -3.13 -11.16
N ALA A 97 -1.82 -2.01 -11.59
CA ALA A 97 -1.94 -1.67 -13.01
C ALA A 97 -0.57 -1.57 -13.70
N GLY A 98 0.39 -0.88 -13.08
CA GLY A 98 1.76 -0.79 -13.58
C GLY A 98 2.45 -2.16 -13.65
N GLY A 99 2.28 -2.98 -12.61
CA GLY A 99 2.79 -4.36 -12.59
C GLY A 99 2.16 -5.23 -13.69
N TYR A 100 0.88 -5.03 -13.99
CA TYR A 100 0.16 -5.76 -15.03
C TYR A 100 0.71 -5.42 -16.41
N VAL A 101 0.82 -4.12 -16.73
CA VAL A 101 1.40 -3.63 -17.99
C VAL A 101 2.85 -4.10 -18.15
N LEU A 102 3.66 -3.99 -17.09
CA LEU A 102 5.04 -4.47 -17.11
C LEU A 102 5.11 -5.98 -17.36
N THR A 103 4.26 -6.77 -16.72
CA THR A 103 4.22 -8.22 -16.91
C THR A 103 3.85 -8.58 -18.35
N MET A 104 2.78 -7.97 -18.90
CA MET A 104 2.39 -8.14 -20.30
C MET A 104 3.54 -7.81 -21.25
N PHE A 105 4.24 -6.70 -21.02
CA PHE A 105 5.37 -6.27 -21.83
C PHE A 105 6.54 -7.27 -21.78
N LEU A 106 6.95 -7.69 -20.58
CA LEU A 106 8.04 -8.65 -20.39
C LEU A 106 7.71 -10.02 -20.98
N MET A 107 6.46 -10.48 -20.83
CA MET A 107 6.00 -11.72 -21.45
C MET A 107 6.04 -11.63 -22.98
N GLY A 108 5.60 -10.50 -23.55
CA GLY A 108 5.70 -10.24 -24.98
C GLY A 108 7.14 -10.24 -25.50
N LEU A 109 8.08 -9.65 -24.76
CA LEU A 109 9.52 -9.71 -25.07
C LEU A 109 10.09 -11.12 -24.98
N ALA A 110 9.64 -11.91 -24.00
CA ALA A 110 10.03 -13.32 -23.86
C ALA A 110 9.43 -14.23 -24.94
N GLY A 111 8.61 -13.68 -25.85
CA GLY A 111 8.04 -14.39 -26.98
C GLY A 111 6.69 -15.05 -26.70
N PHE A 112 6.07 -14.80 -25.54
CA PHE A 112 4.69 -15.18 -25.28
C PHE A 112 3.75 -14.26 -26.08
N ARG A 113 3.03 -14.86 -27.02
CA ARG A 113 2.06 -14.16 -27.86
C ARG A 113 0.83 -15.05 -28.05
N TYR A 114 -0.25 -14.45 -28.53
CA TYR A 114 -1.54 -15.15 -28.62
C TYR A 114 -1.48 -16.36 -29.57
N ASP A 115 -1.20 -16.15 -30.85
CA ASP A 115 -1.28 -17.16 -31.93
C ASP A 115 0.05 -17.41 -32.67
N SER A 116 1.06 -16.56 -32.43
CA SER A 116 2.29 -16.49 -33.22
C SER A 116 3.52 -16.38 -32.31
N GLY A 117 4.74 -16.39 -32.87
CA GLY A 117 5.98 -16.21 -32.11
C GLY A 117 6.57 -17.48 -31.50
N ALA A 118 7.57 -17.32 -30.62
CA ALA A 118 8.33 -18.43 -30.04
C ALA A 118 7.50 -19.28 -29.06
N TYR A 119 6.56 -18.65 -28.35
CA TYR A 119 5.69 -19.31 -27.37
C TYR A 119 4.23 -18.90 -27.58
N PRO A 120 3.53 -19.46 -28.57
CA PRO A 120 2.10 -19.22 -28.74
C PRO A 120 1.32 -19.80 -27.55
N ILE A 121 0.34 -19.03 -27.08
CA ILE A 121 -0.50 -19.34 -25.93
C ILE A 121 -1.76 -20.12 -26.37
N GLN A 122 -2.31 -19.77 -27.53
CA GLN A 122 -3.48 -20.44 -28.10
C GLN A 122 -3.19 -21.93 -28.33
N GLY A 123 -4.11 -22.79 -27.90
CA GLY A 123 -3.97 -24.25 -28.02
C GLY A 123 -2.96 -24.91 -27.06
N HIS A 124 -2.28 -24.14 -26.20
CA HIS A 124 -1.27 -24.66 -25.28
C HIS A 124 -1.64 -24.39 -23.80
N PRO A 125 -2.38 -25.30 -23.14
CA PRO A 125 -2.95 -25.06 -21.81
C PRO A 125 -1.90 -24.79 -20.72
N GLY A 126 -0.73 -25.44 -20.79
CA GLY A 126 0.35 -25.19 -19.83
C GLY A 126 0.93 -23.77 -19.95
N ARG A 127 1.11 -23.27 -21.18
CA ARG A 127 1.60 -21.91 -21.41
C ARG A 127 0.58 -20.87 -21.01
N LEU A 128 -0.69 -21.15 -21.29
CA LEU A 128 -1.81 -20.32 -20.86
C LEU A 128 -1.90 -20.21 -19.33
N PHE A 129 -1.69 -21.33 -18.63
CA PHE A 129 -1.66 -21.35 -17.17
C PHE A 129 -0.49 -20.53 -16.61
N VAL A 130 0.71 -20.67 -17.16
CA VAL A 130 1.87 -19.85 -16.77
C VAL A 130 1.61 -18.36 -17.03
N TYR A 131 1.04 -18.03 -18.20
CA TYR A 131 0.71 -16.66 -18.57
C TYR A 131 -0.30 -16.02 -17.62
N GLY A 132 -1.44 -16.66 -17.39
CA GLY A 132 -2.43 -16.20 -16.42
C GLY A 132 -1.85 -16.11 -15.01
N GLY A 133 -1.08 -17.13 -14.60
CA GLY A 133 -0.42 -17.16 -13.29
C GLY A 133 0.50 -15.96 -13.05
N LEU A 134 1.34 -15.61 -14.02
CA LEU A 134 2.24 -14.46 -13.93
C LEU A 134 1.47 -13.13 -13.92
N LEU A 135 0.43 -13.00 -14.76
CA LEU A 135 -0.44 -11.83 -14.78
C LEU A 135 -1.19 -11.59 -13.49
N PHE A 136 -1.44 -12.63 -12.70
CA PHE A 136 -1.99 -12.47 -11.37
C PHE A 136 -0.89 -12.21 -10.33
N LEU A 137 0.12 -13.08 -10.26
CA LEU A 137 1.09 -13.08 -9.18
C LEU A 137 1.88 -11.78 -9.09
N ILE A 138 2.42 -11.28 -10.20
CA ILE A 138 3.29 -10.09 -10.17
C ILE A 138 2.48 -8.84 -9.76
N PRO A 139 1.36 -8.50 -10.43
CA PRO A 139 0.58 -7.31 -10.08
C PRO A 139 -0.04 -7.34 -8.70
N PHE A 140 -0.60 -8.47 -8.29
CA PHE A 140 -1.28 -8.58 -7.00
C PHE A 140 -0.30 -8.66 -5.84
N PHE A 141 0.88 -9.25 -6.04
CA PHE A 141 1.92 -9.25 -5.01
C PHE A 141 2.51 -7.85 -4.80
N THR A 142 2.81 -7.10 -5.88
CA THR A 142 3.30 -5.72 -5.76
C THR A 142 2.25 -4.80 -5.14
N GLY A 143 0.98 -4.96 -5.54
CA GLY A 143 -0.16 -4.30 -4.93
C GLY A 143 -0.32 -4.63 -3.44
N ALA A 144 -0.29 -5.91 -3.06
CA ALA A 144 -0.37 -6.35 -1.67
C ALA A 144 0.78 -5.79 -0.82
N LEU A 145 2.01 -5.78 -1.37
CA LEU A 145 3.17 -5.20 -0.71
C LEU A 145 3.01 -3.68 -0.52
N ARG A 146 2.47 -2.96 -1.52
CA ARG A 146 2.24 -1.51 -1.43
C ARG A 146 1.13 -1.17 -0.44
N LEU A 147 0.02 -1.90 -0.47
CA LEU A 147 -1.12 -1.73 0.45
C LEU A 147 -0.71 -2.04 1.88
N SER A 148 0.01 -3.16 2.09
CA SER A 148 0.48 -3.51 3.42
C SER A 148 1.43 -2.46 3.97
N ARG A 149 2.35 -1.90 3.18
CA ARG A 149 3.24 -0.82 3.63
C ARG A 149 2.52 0.52 3.85
N GLY A 150 1.44 0.78 3.13
CA GLY A 150 0.69 2.03 3.24
C GLY A 150 -0.26 2.08 4.43
N PHE A 151 -0.89 0.96 4.81
CA PHE A 151 -1.81 0.96 5.94
C PHE A 151 -1.07 0.98 7.28
N PRO A 152 -1.54 1.81 8.24
CA PRO A 152 -0.97 1.83 9.58
C PRO A 152 -1.19 0.48 10.28
N PRO A 153 -0.32 0.11 11.23
CA PRO A 153 -0.51 -1.07 12.05
C PRO A 153 -1.79 -0.90 12.87
N SER A 154 -2.83 -1.62 12.46
CA SER A 154 -4.16 -1.58 13.07
C SER A 154 -4.76 -2.98 13.08
N ARG A 155 -5.71 -3.21 13.99
CA ARG A 155 -6.46 -4.48 14.11
C ARG A 155 -7.20 -4.86 12.82
N HIS A 156 -7.43 -3.91 11.92
CA HIS A 156 -8.18 -4.10 10.67
C HIS A 156 -7.29 -4.13 9.42
N ARG A 157 -5.97 -4.11 9.55
CA ARG A 157 -5.04 -4.09 8.41
C ARG A 157 -5.26 -5.24 7.43
N VAL A 158 -5.46 -6.47 7.94
CA VAL A 158 -5.79 -7.63 7.10
C VAL A 158 -7.05 -7.35 6.28
N LYS A 159 -8.12 -6.87 6.92
CA LYS A 159 -9.38 -6.56 6.23
C LYS A 159 -9.19 -5.48 5.16
N LEU A 160 -8.43 -4.44 5.45
CA LEU A 160 -8.15 -3.36 4.50
C LEU A 160 -7.32 -3.83 3.31
N VAL A 161 -6.21 -4.54 3.54
CA VAL A 161 -5.38 -5.07 2.46
C VAL A 161 -6.19 -6.04 1.60
N THR A 162 -6.92 -6.97 2.20
CA THR A 162 -7.79 -7.91 1.48
C THR A 162 -8.86 -7.17 0.68
N ALA A 163 -9.54 -6.19 1.26
CA ALA A 163 -10.55 -5.39 0.55
C ALA A 163 -9.95 -4.65 -0.66
N GLY A 164 -8.75 -4.07 -0.50
CA GLY A 164 -8.03 -3.42 -1.60
C GLY A 164 -7.67 -4.38 -2.73
N LEU A 165 -7.18 -5.58 -2.40
CA LEU A 165 -6.90 -6.63 -3.38
C LEU A 165 -8.17 -7.10 -4.09
N LEU A 166 -9.25 -7.35 -3.36
CA LEU A 166 -10.53 -7.78 -3.93
C LEU A 166 -11.15 -6.70 -4.82
N ALA A 167 -11.04 -5.42 -4.45
CA ALA A 167 -11.50 -4.32 -5.29
C ALA A 167 -10.67 -4.23 -6.59
N GLY A 168 -9.34 -4.39 -6.51
CA GLY A 168 -8.48 -4.44 -7.69
C GLY A 168 -8.79 -5.64 -8.59
N TRP A 169 -9.01 -6.82 -7.98
CA TRP A 169 -9.46 -8.04 -8.68
C TRP A 169 -10.78 -7.81 -9.40
N LEU A 170 -11.79 -7.25 -8.72
CA LEU A 170 -13.09 -6.98 -9.32
C LEU A 170 -12.97 -5.97 -10.47
N ALA A 171 -12.15 -4.94 -10.31
CA ALA A 171 -11.90 -3.95 -11.34
C ALA A 171 -11.20 -4.57 -12.58
N GLU A 172 -10.21 -5.43 -12.40
CA GLU A 172 -9.57 -6.17 -13.51
C GLU A 172 -10.60 -7.01 -14.27
N LYS A 173 -11.43 -7.80 -13.55
CA LYS A 173 -12.44 -8.65 -14.18
C LYS A 173 -13.51 -7.83 -14.89
N GLY A 174 -13.96 -6.73 -14.27
CA GLY A 174 -14.88 -5.78 -14.88
C GLY A 174 -14.29 -5.13 -16.14
N ALA A 175 -13.03 -4.72 -16.11
CA ALA A 175 -12.35 -4.12 -17.25
C ALA A 175 -12.24 -5.10 -18.44
N VAL A 176 -11.91 -6.37 -18.18
CA VAL A 176 -11.90 -7.41 -19.23
C VAL A 176 -13.30 -7.59 -19.82
N MET A 177 -14.34 -7.64 -19.00
CA MET A 177 -15.73 -7.77 -19.48
C MET A 177 -16.17 -6.56 -20.31
N VAL A 178 -15.82 -5.34 -19.90
CA VAL A 178 -16.11 -4.09 -20.63
C VAL A 178 -15.39 -4.06 -21.97
N LEU A 179 -14.09 -4.36 -21.98
CA LEU A 179 -13.30 -4.38 -23.21
C LEU A 179 -13.81 -5.46 -24.17
N SER A 180 -14.08 -6.67 -23.68
CA SER A 180 -14.64 -7.75 -24.50
C SER A 180 -16.04 -7.41 -25.03
N GLY A 181 -16.89 -6.77 -24.21
CA GLY A 181 -18.22 -6.33 -24.66
C GLY A 181 -18.15 -5.29 -25.78
N TRP A 182 -17.19 -4.37 -25.68
CA TRP A 182 -16.96 -3.39 -26.73
C TRP A 182 -16.41 -4.03 -28.02
N ILE A 183 -15.43 -4.92 -27.90
CA ILE A 183 -14.80 -5.62 -29.04
C ILE A 183 -15.79 -6.52 -29.77
N TYR A 184 -16.64 -7.24 -29.04
CA TYR A 184 -17.59 -8.18 -29.60
C TYR A 184 -18.98 -7.58 -29.90
N GLY A 185 -19.21 -6.31 -29.55
CA GLY A 185 -20.53 -5.68 -29.68
C GLY A 185 -21.60 -6.34 -28.79
N ILE A 186 -21.20 -7.04 -27.73
CA ILE A 186 -22.10 -7.72 -26.80
C ILE A 186 -22.33 -6.78 -25.60
N PRO A 187 -23.58 -6.37 -25.34
CA PRO A 187 -23.89 -5.53 -24.20
C PRO A 187 -23.56 -6.20 -22.85
N LEU A 188 -23.12 -5.40 -21.88
CA LEU A 188 -22.73 -5.89 -20.56
C LEU A 188 -23.85 -6.60 -19.79
N TRP A 189 -25.12 -6.25 -20.03
CA TRP A 189 -26.25 -6.94 -19.38
C TRP A 189 -26.47 -8.36 -19.90
N ARG A 190 -25.87 -8.73 -21.05
CA ARG A 190 -25.82 -10.12 -21.57
C ARG A 190 -24.58 -10.84 -21.04
N CYS A 191 -24.35 -10.77 -19.73
CA CYS A 191 -23.18 -11.34 -19.05
C CYS A 191 -22.94 -12.82 -19.39
N SER A 192 -24.00 -13.63 -19.48
CA SER A 192 -23.90 -15.07 -19.75
C SER A 192 -23.27 -15.36 -21.10
N GLU A 193 -23.64 -14.60 -22.13
CA GLU A 193 -23.12 -14.74 -23.48
C GLU A 193 -21.71 -14.20 -23.63
N LEU A 194 -21.43 -13.07 -22.97
CA LEU A 194 -20.09 -12.49 -22.95
C LEU A 194 -19.11 -13.42 -22.20
N LEU A 195 -19.55 -14.02 -21.09
CA LEU A 195 -18.79 -15.06 -20.40
C LEU A 195 -18.66 -16.31 -21.26
N ALA A 196 -19.73 -16.78 -21.91
CA ALA A 196 -19.68 -17.92 -22.84
C ALA A 196 -18.61 -17.74 -23.91
N ARG A 197 -18.46 -16.50 -24.41
CA ARG A 197 -17.51 -16.16 -25.45
C ARG A 197 -16.05 -16.15 -24.96
N VAL A 198 -15.82 -15.70 -23.73
CA VAL A 198 -14.47 -15.47 -23.19
C VAL A 198 -13.98 -16.64 -22.32
N HIS A 199 -14.88 -17.40 -21.68
CA HIS A 199 -14.51 -18.43 -20.69
C HIS A 199 -13.84 -19.67 -21.28
N GLY A 200 -13.92 -19.87 -22.61
CA GLY A 200 -13.48 -21.08 -23.30
C GLY A 200 -11.97 -21.31 -23.24
N GLY A 201 -11.19 -20.30 -22.85
CA GLY A 201 -9.74 -20.33 -22.91
C GLY A 201 -9.27 -20.13 -24.35
N GLY A 202 -8.32 -19.22 -24.55
CA GLY A 202 -7.85 -18.91 -25.90
C GLY A 202 -8.73 -17.93 -26.66
N ASP A 203 -9.47 -17.05 -25.97
CA ASP A 203 -10.06 -15.87 -26.59
C ASP A 203 -8.98 -14.81 -26.90
N PRO A 204 -9.00 -14.09 -28.04
CA PRO A 204 -7.98 -13.11 -28.39
C PRO A 204 -7.83 -11.95 -27.39
N THR A 205 -8.90 -11.57 -26.68
CA THR A 205 -8.87 -10.41 -25.78
C THR A 205 -8.31 -10.76 -24.41
N ALA A 206 -8.67 -11.94 -23.89
CA ALA A 206 -8.23 -12.41 -22.58
C ALA A 206 -8.22 -13.95 -22.53
N PRO A 207 -7.22 -14.61 -23.15
CA PRO A 207 -7.21 -16.06 -23.29
C PRO A 207 -7.15 -16.80 -21.95
N TRP A 208 -6.64 -16.16 -20.89
CA TRP A 208 -6.52 -16.72 -19.54
C TRP A 208 -7.80 -16.57 -18.70
N PHE A 209 -8.81 -15.86 -19.19
CA PHE A 209 -10.03 -15.51 -18.44
C PHE A 209 -11.01 -16.69 -18.35
N THR A 210 -10.56 -17.76 -17.72
CA THR A 210 -11.31 -19.00 -17.49
C THR A 210 -11.94 -19.01 -16.09
N PRO A 211 -12.96 -19.85 -15.83
CA PRO A 211 -13.53 -19.98 -14.48
C PRO A 211 -12.48 -20.39 -13.45
N VAL A 212 -11.55 -21.28 -13.83
CA VAL A 212 -10.42 -21.70 -12.98
C VAL A 212 -9.53 -20.52 -12.62
N TYR A 213 -9.20 -19.65 -13.59
CA TYR A 213 -8.44 -18.44 -13.34
C TYR A 213 -9.20 -17.47 -12.42
N ILE A 214 -10.49 -17.24 -12.67
CA ILE A 214 -11.31 -16.32 -11.86
C ILE A 214 -11.35 -16.79 -10.39
N LEU A 215 -11.67 -18.06 -10.15
CA LEU A 215 -11.73 -18.63 -8.80
C LEU A 215 -10.36 -18.73 -8.14
N GLY A 216 -9.34 -19.14 -8.89
CA GLY A 216 -7.96 -19.25 -8.41
C GLY A 216 -7.38 -17.89 -7.99
N THR A 217 -7.61 -16.85 -8.79
CA THR A 217 -7.15 -15.48 -8.47
C THR A 217 -7.96 -14.84 -7.34
N LEU A 218 -9.24 -15.19 -7.17
CA LEU A 218 -10.02 -14.80 -6.01
C LEU A 218 -9.44 -15.40 -4.72
N ALA A 219 -9.20 -16.71 -4.70
CA ALA A 219 -8.56 -17.40 -3.57
C ALA A 219 -7.16 -16.84 -3.31
N GLY A 220 -6.37 -16.61 -4.37
CA GLY A 220 -5.05 -15.99 -4.27
C GLY A 220 -5.10 -14.59 -3.63
N SER A 221 -6.11 -13.78 -3.96
CA SER A 221 -6.28 -12.44 -3.38
C SER A 221 -6.58 -12.51 -1.88
N LEU A 222 -7.38 -13.48 -1.44
CA LEU A 222 -7.65 -13.73 -0.03
C LEU A 222 -6.38 -14.17 0.71
N LEU A 223 -5.61 -15.11 0.13
CA LEU A 223 -4.35 -15.59 0.71
C LEU A 223 -3.32 -14.47 0.83
N LEU A 224 -3.11 -13.68 -0.24
CA LEU A 224 -2.21 -12.53 -0.22
C LEU A 224 -2.65 -11.51 0.84
N GLY A 225 -3.95 -11.25 0.97
CA GLY A 225 -4.49 -10.37 1.99
C GLY A 225 -4.17 -10.82 3.42
N ILE A 226 -4.25 -12.14 3.69
CA ILE A 226 -3.85 -12.72 4.98
C ILE A 226 -2.34 -12.58 5.20
N VAL A 227 -1.52 -13.03 4.24
CA VAL A 227 -0.05 -13.04 4.35
C VAL A 227 0.50 -11.63 4.56
N PHE A 228 0.05 -10.67 3.75
CA PHE A 228 0.54 -9.29 3.80
C PHE A 228 -0.14 -8.44 4.88
N GLY A 229 -1.33 -8.84 5.32
CA GLY A 229 -2.02 -8.22 6.44
C GLY A 229 -1.43 -8.61 7.80
N GLN A 230 -0.89 -9.83 7.93
CA GLN A 230 -0.26 -10.38 9.13
C GLN A 230 1.21 -9.95 9.28
N LYS A 231 1.50 -8.64 9.28
CA LYS A 231 2.77 -8.19 9.87
C LYS A 231 2.59 -8.15 11.37
N LYS A 232 3.15 -9.16 12.07
CA LYS A 232 3.26 -9.17 13.54
C LYS A 232 3.76 -7.80 14.00
N THR A 233 2.95 -7.10 14.77
CA THR A 233 3.39 -6.00 15.61
C THR A 233 4.42 -6.59 16.57
N ALA A 234 5.71 -6.40 16.28
CA ALA A 234 6.82 -6.80 17.15
C ALA A 234 6.86 -5.99 18.47
N VAL A 235 5.71 -5.52 18.96
CA VAL A 235 5.54 -4.67 20.15
C VAL A 235 4.59 -5.30 21.17
N GLU A 236 4.01 -6.47 20.90
CA GLU A 236 3.44 -7.33 21.96
C GLU A 236 4.49 -8.34 22.42
N VAL A 237 5.59 -7.84 22.96
CA VAL A 237 6.33 -8.58 23.98
C VAL A 237 5.75 -8.08 25.30
N PRO A 238 5.01 -8.90 26.07
CA PRO A 238 4.78 -8.56 27.46
C PRO A 238 6.15 -8.55 28.12
N ARG A 239 6.65 -7.35 28.46
CA ARG A 239 7.72 -7.26 29.46
C ARG A 239 7.05 -7.62 30.78
N LEU A 240 7.33 -8.86 31.21
CA LEU A 240 7.24 -9.42 32.56
C LEU A 240 5.94 -9.15 33.32
#